data_AF-A0AAX2HDB9-F1
#
_entry.id   AF-A0AAX2HDB9-F1
#
_cell.length_a   1.000
_cell.length_b   1.000
_cell.length_c   1.000
_cell.angle_alpha   90.00
_cell.angle_beta   90.00
_cell.angle_gamma   90.00
#
_symmetry.space_group_name_H-M   'P 1'
#
loop_
_entity.id
_entity.type
_entity.pdbx_description
1 polymer ?
#
loop_
_entity_poly.entity_id
_entity_poly.type
_entity_poly.pdbx_seq_one_letter_code
_entity_poly.pdbx_strand_id
1 'polypeptide(L)'
;MLKITPDPPAHGTFVLASNDELLKDRAAAQRALSHYLPGNTARHPSIDVENALVHASDLLRCASVSAVEASSNLDGTQRDWVLSVLYLVDMARTQVDLSLSSLTAR
;
A
#
# COMPACT_ATOMS: atom_id res chain seq x y z
N MET A 1 -10.79 41.18 39.67
CA MET A 1 -11.30 40.98 38.29
C MET A 1 -11.84 39.56 38.21
N LEU A 2 -13.17 39.39 38.23
CA LEU A 2 -13.81 38.08 38.12
C LEU A 2 -13.74 37.65 36.67
N LYS A 3 -13.07 36.54 36.40
CA LYS A 3 -13.00 35.94 35.07
C LYS A 3 -14.40 35.36 34.81
N ILE A 4 -15.27 36.13 34.18
CA ILE A 4 -16.61 35.69 33.78
C ILE A 4 -16.38 34.68 32.65
N THR A 5 -16.32 33.41 33.02
CA THR A 5 -16.34 32.32 32.05
C THR A 5 -17.77 32.23 31.55
N PRO A 6 -18.04 32.47 30.25
CA PRO A 6 -19.39 32.31 29.74
C PRO A 6 -19.75 30.83 29.83
N ASP A 7 -20.96 30.53 30.31
CA ASP A 7 -21.47 29.17 30.33
C ASP A 7 -21.46 28.59 28.90
N PRO A 8 -21.12 27.30 28.74
CA PRO A 8 -21.23 26.65 27.44
C PRO A 8 -22.69 26.70 26.99
N PRO A 9 -22.98 26.90 25.69
CA PRO A 9 -24.35 26.91 25.21
C PRO A 9 -25.02 25.60 25.63
N ALA A 10 -26.17 25.73 26.29
CA ALA A 10 -27.01 24.60 26.62
C ALA A 10 -27.19 23.75 25.36
N HIS A 11 -27.14 22.42 25.52
CA HIS A 11 -27.42 21.46 24.45
C HIS A 11 -28.81 21.78 23.91
N GLY A 12 -28.83 22.60 22.86
CA GLY A 12 -30.03 23.04 22.18
C GLY A 12 -30.63 21.80 21.56
N THR A 13 -31.65 21.29 22.23
CA THR A 13 -32.93 20.91 21.66
C THR A 13 -32.81 20.41 20.23
N PHE A 14 -33.14 19.14 20.03
CA PHE A 14 -33.50 18.52 18.75
C PHE A 14 -34.61 19.35 18.08
N VAL A 15 -34.25 20.50 17.52
CA VAL A 15 -35.01 21.17 16.49
C VAL A 15 -34.87 20.22 15.31
N LEU A 16 -36.01 19.87 14.71
CA LEU A 16 -36.09 19.13 13.47
C LEU A 16 -35.34 19.93 12.39
N ALA A 17 -34.02 19.82 12.39
CA ALA A 17 -33.15 20.45 11.42
C ALA A 17 -33.67 19.96 10.08
N SER A 18 -34.13 20.88 9.23
CA SER A 18 -34.46 20.58 7.86
C SER A 18 -33.33 19.73 7.28
N ASN A 19 -33.66 18.61 6.62
CA ASN A 19 -32.67 17.64 6.18
C ASN A 19 -31.48 18.28 5.45
N ASP A 20 -31.70 19.41 4.76
CA ASP A 20 -30.68 20.22 4.10
C ASP A 20 -29.59 20.79 5.03
N GLU A 21 -29.94 21.23 6.24
CA GLU A 21 -28.96 21.72 7.21
C GLU A 21 -28.12 20.57 7.77
N LEU A 22 -28.74 19.41 8.03
CA LEU A 22 -28.02 18.22 8.48
C LEU A 22 -27.11 17.64 7.37
N LEU A 23 -27.52 17.74 6.10
CA LEU A 23 -26.71 17.40 4.93
C LEU A 23 -25.50 18.34 4.79
N LYS A 24 -25.68 19.65 5.00
CA LYS A 24 -24.59 20.64 4.97
C LYS A 24 -23.63 20.44 6.13
N ASP A 25 -24.13 20.15 7.32
CA ASP A 25 -23.32 19.91 8.51
C ASP A 25 -22.47 18.63 8.33
N ARG A 26 -23.06 17.59 7.73
CA ARG A 26 -22.32 16.39 7.31
C ARG A 26 -21.24 16.70 6.27
N ALA A 27 -21.52 17.53 5.27
CA ALA A 27 -20.55 17.91 4.25
C ALA A 27 -19.41 18.79 4.82
N ALA A 28 -19.73 19.68 5.75
CA ALA A 28 -18.76 20.50 6.48
C ALA A 28 -17.89 19.64 7.39
N ALA A 29 -18.50 18.72 8.14
CA ALA A 29 -17.79 17.74 8.97
C ALA A 29 -16.86 16.87 8.14
N GLN A 30 -17.30 16.38 6.98
CA GLN A 30 -16.47 15.57 6.07
C GLN A 30 -15.30 16.37 5.48
N ARG A 31 -15.51 17.64 5.11
CA ARG A 31 -14.42 18.55 4.70
C ARG A 31 -13.42 18.79 5.84
N ALA A 32 -13.89 19.05 7.05
CA ALA A 32 -13.03 19.21 8.22
C ALA A 32 -12.23 17.93 8.49
N LEU A 33 -12.88 16.76 8.43
CA LEU A 33 -12.21 15.46 8.59
C LEU A 33 -11.12 15.27 7.53
N SER A 34 -11.37 15.61 6.27
CA SER A 34 -10.34 15.54 5.20
C SER A 34 -9.20 16.55 5.37
N HIS A 35 -9.46 17.69 6.02
CA HIS A 35 -8.46 18.74 6.23
C HIS A 35 -7.59 18.47 7.46
N TYR A 36 -8.18 17.89 8.52
CA TYR A 36 -7.51 17.69 9.81
C TYR A 36 -7.01 16.27 10.05
N LEU A 37 -7.59 15.26 9.41
CA LEU A 37 -6.92 13.97 9.29
C LEU A 37 -6.09 14.01 8.00
N PRO A 38 -4.76 14.21 8.07
CA PRO A 38 -3.90 13.74 7.00
C PRO A 38 -4.32 12.29 6.74
N GLY A 39 -4.78 12.00 5.52
CA GLY A 39 -5.42 10.73 5.21
C GLY A 39 -4.66 9.58 5.83
N ASN A 40 -5.36 8.68 6.52
CA ASN A 40 -4.81 7.48 7.16
C ASN A 40 -4.20 6.48 6.15
N THR A 41 -3.67 6.95 5.02
CA THR A 41 -2.41 6.39 4.57
C THR A 41 -1.40 6.81 5.63
N ALA A 42 -1.20 5.97 6.65
CA ALA A 42 0.16 5.72 7.08
C ALA A 42 0.93 5.53 5.78
N ARG A 43 1.58 6.60 5.32
CA ARG A 43 2.50 6.56 4.20
C ARG A 43 3.56 5.62 4.75
N HIS A 44 3.38 4.33 4.51
CA HIS A 44 4.52 3.48 4.25
C HIS A 44 5.42 4.36 3.38
N PRO A 45 6.69 4.60 3.79
CA PRO A 45 7.59 5.43 3.00
C PRO A 45 7.37 4.96 1.58
N SER A 46 6.88 5.85 0.70
CA SER A 46 6.36 5.46 -0.60
C SER A 46 7.48 4.70 -1.25
N ILE A 47 7.40 3.37 -1.18
CA ILE A 47 8.49 2.51 -1.60
C ILE A 47 8.58 2.85 -3.06
N ASP A 48 9.71 3.42 -3.46
CA ASP A 48 9.92 3.77 -4.84
C ASP A 48 9.75 2.47 -5.62
N VAL A 49 8.64 2.40 -6.37
CA VAL A 49 8.16 1.16 -6.96
C VAL A 49 9.18 0.68 -7.98
N GLU A 50 9.85 1.60 -8.66
CA GLU A 50 10.97 1.31 -9.55
C GLU A 50 12.11 0.65 -8.78
N ASN A 51 12.59 1.29 -7.70
CA ASN A 51 13.68 0.74 -6.89
C ASN A 51 13.31 -0.61 -6.23
N ALA A 52 12.05 -0.82 -5.85
CA ALA A 52 11.57 -2.09 -5.33
C ALA A 52 11.54 -3.19 -6.40
N LEU A 53 11.13 -2.86 -7.63
CA LEU A 53 11.12 -3.80 -8.75
C LEU A 53 12.56 -4.14 -9.20
N VAL A 54 13.48 -3.17 -9.19
CA VAL A 54 14.91 -3.40 -9.41
C VAL A 54 15.46 -4.35 -8.35
N HIS A 55 15.19 -4.09 -7.07
CA HIS A 55 15.62 -4.96 -5.98
C HIS A 55 15.03 -6.38 -6.09
N ALA A 56 13.75 -6.50 -6.49
CA ALA A 56 13.13 -7.79 -6.74
C ALA A 56 13.83 -8.55 -7.88
N SER A 57 14.24 -7.87 -8.97
CA SER A 57 15.00 -8.49 -10.07
C SER A 57 16.35 -9.03 -9.61
N ASP A 58 17.05 -8.30 -8.74
CA ASP A 58 18.32 -8.76 -8.14
C ASP A 58 18.12 -9.98 -7.24
N LEU A 59 17.06 -9.99 -6.41
CA LEU A 59 16.70 -11.15 -5.59
C LEU A 59 16.36 -12.38 -6.46
N LEU A 60 15.62 -12.20 -7.55
CA LEU A 60 15.29 -13.27 -8.48
C LEU A 60 16.54 -13.81 -9.19
N ARG A 61 17.50 -12.94 -9.54
CA ARG A 61 18.80 -13.36 -10.09
C ARG A 61 19.62 -14.16 -9.07
N CYS A 62 19.61 -13.76 -7.81
CA CYS A 62 20.27 -14.51 -6.74
C CYS A 62 19.62 -15.89 -6.55
N ALA A 63 18.28 -15.93 -6.51
CA ALA A 63 17.51 -17.16 -6.40
C ALA A 63 17.77 -18.11 -7.57
N SER A 64 17.87 -17.61 -8.81
CA SER A 64 18.12 -18.46 -9.98
C SER A 64 19.50 -19.09 -9.94
N VAL A 65 20.54 -18.33 -9.60
CA VAL A 65 21.91 -18.87 -9.43
C VAL A 65 21.92 -19.92 -8.31
N SER A 66 21.28 -19.64 -7.18
CA SER A 66 21.19 -20.55 -6.04
C SER A 66 20.45 -21.85 -6.40
N ALA A 67 19.37 -21.76 -7.18
CA ALA A 67 18.61 -22.92 -7.65
C ALA A 67 19.41 -23.76 -8.66
N VAL A 68 20.11 -23.11 -9.59
CA VAL A 68 20.99 -23.82 -10.54
C VAL A 68 22.09 -24.56 -9.79
N GLU A 69 22.78 -23.88 -8.86
CA GLU A 69 23.83 -24.49 -8.04
C GLU A 69 23.27 -25.63 -7.18
N ALA A 70 22.14 -25.44 -6.51
CA ALA A 70 21.48 -26.51 -5.75
C ALA A 70 21.11 -27.70 -6.65
N SER A 71 20.56 -27.46 -7.84
CA SER A 71 20.19 -28.52 -8.77
C SER A 71 21.38 -29.33 -9.28
N SER A 72 22.57 -28.72 -9.36
CA SER A 72 23.79 -29.41 -9.80
C SER A 72 24.32 -30.41 -8.77
N ASN A 73 23.95 -30.24 -7.50
CA ASN A 73 24.34 -31.10 -6.38
C ASN A 73 23.26 -32.14 -6.01
N LEU A 74 22.14 -32.16 -6.75
CA LEU A 74 20.98 -33.02 -6.47
C LEU A 74 20.68 -33.91 -7.67
N ASP A 75 20.08 -35.07 -7.41
CA ASP A 75 19.66 -36.02 -8.44
C ASP A 75 18.19 -36.44 -8.27
N GLY A 76 17.62 -37.01 -9.34
CA GLY A 76 16.25 -37.52 -9.36
C GLY A 76 15.18 -36.47 -9.01
N THR A 77 14.21 -36.86 -8.19
CA THR A 77 13.04 -36.04 -7.85
C THR A 77 13.37 -34.76 -7.09
N GLN A 78 14.47 -34.71 -6.32
CA GLN A 78 14.89 -33.49 -5.63
C GLN A 78 15.39 -32.44 -6.62
N ARG A 79 16.17 -32.86 -7.63
CA ARG A 79 16.60 -31.99 -8.72
C ARG A 79 15.40 -31.47 -9.51
N ASP A 80 14.42 -32.32 -9.80
CA ASP A 80 13.21 -31.91 -10.53
C ASP A 80 12.39 -30.85 -9.75
N TRP A 81 12.35 -30.95 -8.41
CA TRP A 81 11.72 -29.94 -7.56
C TRP A 81 12.44 -28.59 -7.64
N VAL A 82 13.78 -28.58 -7.59
CA VAL A 82 14.58 -27.34 -7.71
C VAL A 82 14.45 -26.72 -9.10
N LEU A 83 14.38 -27.54 -10.15
CA LEU A 83 14.12 -27.04 -11.51
C LEU A 83 12.72 -26.44 -11.64
N SER A 84 11.72 -26.99 -10.95
CA SER A 84 10.39 -26.38 -10.86
C SER A 84 10.44 -25.00 -10.19
N VAL A 85 11.21 -24.86 -9.10
CA VAL A 85 11.43 -23.54 -8.45
C VAL A 85 12.13 -22.57 -9.40
N LEU A 86 13.14 -23.01 -10.14
CA LEU A 86 13.83 -22.17 -11.13
C LEU A 86 12.86 -21.67 -12.20
N TYR A 87 11.97 -22.53 -12.70
CA TYR A 87 10.93 -22.13 -13.65
C TYR A 87 9.98 -21.07 -13.05
N LEU A 88 9.57 -21.21 -11.79
CA LEU A 88 8.77 -20.19 -11.10
C LEU A 88 9.52 -18.85 -10.96
N VAL A 89 10.83 -18.90 -10.71
CA VAL A 89 11.68 -17.69 -10.64
C VAL A 89 11.73 -16.99 -12.00
N ASP A 90 11.89 -17.74 -13.10
CA ASP A 90 11.88 -17.18 -14.44
C ASP A 90 10.52 -16.54 -14.77
N MET A 91 9.42 -17.20 -14.42
CA MET A 91 8.08 -16.62 -14.56
C MET A 91 7.93 -15.33 -13.75
N ALA A 92 8.37 -15.31 -12.50
CA ALA A 92 8.32 -14.12 -11.66
C ALA A 92 9.12 -12.95 -12.27
N ARG A 93 10.28 -13.24 -12.85
CA ARG A 93 11.10 -12.23 -13.53
C ARG A 93 10.36 -11.59 -14.70
N THR A 94 9.71 -12.38 -15.54
CA THR A 94 8.91 -11.83 -16.65
C THR A 94 7.80 -10.88 -16.16
N GLN A 95 7.17 -11.18 -15.02
CA GLN A 95 6.17 -10.29 -14.44
C GLN A 95 6.78 -8.98 -13.90
N VAL A 96 7.98 -9.04 -13.32
CA VAL A 96 8.73 -7.84 -12.89
C VAL A 96 9.10 -6.97 -14.11
N ASP A 97 9.60 -7.58 -15.18
CA ASP A 97 9.96 -6.86 -16.41
C ASP A 97 8.73 -6.19 -17.06
N LEU A 98 7.58 -6.88 -17.06
CA LEU A 98 6.31 -6.29 -17.51
C LEU A 98 5.88 -5.13 -16.61
N SER A 99 6.06 -5.25 -15.30
CA SER A 99 5.74 -4.18 -14.35
C SER A 99 6.63 -2.95 -14.57
N LEU A 100 7.93 -3.14 -14.78
CA LEU A 100 8.88 -2.06 -15.11
C LEU A 100 8.58 -1.39 -16.46
N SER A 101 8.27 -2.18 -17.50
CA SER A 101 7.89 -1.62 -18.80
C SER A 101 6.60 -0.80 -18.73
N SER A 102 5.63 -1.22 -17.89
CA SER A 102 4.40 -0.44 -17.67
C SER A 102 4.64 0.89 -16.95
N LEU A 103 5.67 0.98 -16.11
CA LEU A 103 6.04 2.20 -15.40
C LEU A 103 6.77 3.19 -16.31
N THR A 104 7.66 2.69 -17.15
CA THR A 104 8.45 3.50 -18.09
C THR A 104 7.65 4.00 -19.30
N ALA A 105 6.50 3.38 -19.60
CA ALA A 105 5.60 3.79 -20.68
C ALA A 105 4.60 4.92 -20.30
N ARG A 106 4.64 5.42 -19.06
CA ARG A 106 3.79 6.52 -18.57
C ARG A 106 4.48 7.87 -18.72
#